data_AF-A0A6N7P5Z3-F1
#
_entry.id   AF-A0A6N7P5Z3-F1
#
_cell.length_a   1.000
_cell.length_b   1.000
_cell.length_c   1.000
_cell.angle_alpha   90.00
_cell.angle_beta   90.00
_cell.angle_gamma   90.00
#
_symmetry.space_group_name_H-M   'P 1'
#
loop_
_entity.id
_entity.type
_entity.pdbx_description
1 polymer ?
#
loop_
_entity_poly.entity_id
_entity_poly.type
_entity_poly.pdbx_seq_one_letter_code
_entity_poly.pdbx_strand_id
1 'polypeptide(L)'
;MGLFNFLKRKTDNGILSPTFLEGFTAPVQHRSKLGDKEWRRKIQTASGQTKFRIKYYGKRHEKYPEVIVGTDFAPSLIFAVDTITGDEILLFDGCKHGYNAMFCDVFSEEQIKERPVDNIYADATGNDLFEIVVCIFNGMEAGELPGVADENGLIELINGSRIPLEEVRRNAFDTIFITVTNPDGITYMIVSEELA
;
A
#
# COMPACT_ATOMS: atom_id res chain seq x y z
N MET A 1 4.85 -41.53 10.23
CA MET A 1 3.69 -41.47 9.29
C MET A 1 2.51 -40.93 10.11
N GLY A 2 1.85 -39.82 9.81
CA GLY A 2 1.89 -38.96 8.64
C GLY A 2 1.55 -37.49 8.98
N LEU A 3 2.29 -36.61 8.31
CA LEU A 3 1.91 -35.32 7.71
C LEU A 3 0.59 -34.66 8.21
N PHE A 4 0.69 -33.78 9.22
CA PHE A 4 -0.23 -32.65 9.32
C PHE A 4 0.18 -31.59 8.30
N ASN A 5 -0.18 -31.80 7.03
CA ASN A 5 -0.17 -30.73 6.03
C ASN A 5 -1.27 -29.73 6.42
N PHE A 6 -0.92 -28.73 7.23
CA PHE A 6 -1.67 -27.48 7.25
C PHE A 6 -1.55 -26.87 5.86
N LEU A 7 -2.51 -27.18 4.97
CA LEU A 7 -2.59 -26.62 3.63
C LEU A 7 -2.78 -25.10 3.75
N LYS A 8 -1.66 -24.36 3.75
CA LYS A 8 -1.69 -22.91 3.60
C LYS A 8 -2.30 -22.61 2.24
N ARG A 9 -3.37 -21.83 2.22
CA ARG A 9 -4.05 -21.44 0.97
C ARG A 9 -3.35 -20.19 0.43
N LYS A 10 -3.23 -20.11 -0.90
CA LYS A 10 -2.84 -18.86 -1.56
C LYS A 10 -3.95 -17.83 -1.32
N THR A 11 -3.58 -16.60 -1.03
CA THR A 11 -4.53 -15.50 -0.77
C THR A 11 -5.19 -14.93 -2.02
N ASP A 12 -5.29 -15.71 -3.09
CA ASP A 12 -5.95 -15.29 -4.32
C ASP A 12 -7.46 -15.45 -4.17
N ASN A 13 -8.13 -14.32 -3.95
CA ASN A 13 -9.58 -14.18 -3.82
C ASN A 13 -10.20 -13.46 -5.03
N GLY A 14 -9.45 -13.28 -6.12
CA GLY A 14 -9.92 -12.60 -7.33
C GLY A 14 -9.97 -11.07 -7.26
N ILE A 15 -9.57 -10.46 -6.13
CA ILE A 15 -9.43 -9.00 -6.05
C ILE A 15 -8.15 -8.59 -6.77
N LEU A 16 -8.28 -7.63 -7.69
CA LEU A 16 -7.16 -7.05 -8.44
C LEU A 16 -6.28 -6.18 -7.53
N SER A 17 -4.98 -6.11 -7.83
CA SER A 17 -4.06 -5.24 -7.08
C SER A 17 -4.39 -3.77 -7.30
N PRO A 18 -4.02 -2.87 -6.37
CA PRO A 18 -3.82 -1.47 -6.72
C PRO A 18 -2.95 -1.34 -7.97
N THR A 19 -3.25 -0.38 -8.84
CA THR A 19 -2.57 -0.27 -10.15
C THR A 19 -1.08 -0.05 -9.98
N PHE A 20 -0.68 0.75 -8.99
CA PHE A 20 0.72 1.06 -8.68
C PHE A 20 1.52 -0.12 -8.08
N LEU A 21 0.87 -1.23 -7.72
CA LEU A 21 1.51 -2.46 -7.25
C LEU A 21 1.42 -3.62 -8.27
N GLU A 22 0.82 -3.37 -9.42
CA GLU A 22 0.70 -4.37 -10.48
C GLU A 22 2.08 -4.78 -10.99
N GLY A 23 2.33 -6.09 -11.09
CA GLY A 23 3.63 -6.65 -11.48
C GLY A 23 4.69 -6.72 -10.36
N PHE A 24 4.44 -6.15 -9.17
CA PHE A 24 5.39 -6.13 -8.05
C PHE A 24 4.92 -6.93 -6.84
N THR A 25 4.00 -7.87 -7.03
CA THR A 25 3.37 -8.58 -5.93
C THR A 25 3.28 -10.08 -6.17
N ALA A 26 3.24 -10.82 -5.07
CA ALA A 26 2.96 -12.25 -5.06
C ALA A 26 1.98 -12.62 -3.95
N PRO A 27 1.23 -13.72 -4.10
CA PRO A 27 0.34 -14.20 -3.04
C PRO A 27 1.11 -14.49 -1.76
N VAL A 28 0.53 -14.12 -0.61
CA VAL A 28 1.02 -14.59 0.69
C VAL A 28 0.43 -15.97 0.97
N GLN A 29 1.14 -16.77 1.76
CA GLN A 29 0.58 -18.02 2.26
C GLN A 29 -0.13 -17.75 3.59
N HIS A 30 -1.43 -18.02 3.66
CA HIS A 30 -2.18 -17.83 4.90
C HIS A 30 -2.99 -19.07 5.28
N ARG A 31 -3.32 -19.19 6.58
CA ARG A 31 -4.12 -20.32 7.10
C ARG A 31 -5.60 -20.13 6.80
N SER A 32 -6.08 -18.90 6.80
CA SER A 32 -7.44 -18.52 6.41
C SER A 32 -7.48 -17.99 4.98
N LYS A 33 -8.66 -18.08 4.36
CA LYS A 33 -8.97 -17.31 3.15
C LYS A 33 -9.03 -15.82 3.52
N LEU A 34 -8.65 -14.94 2.59
CA LEU A 34 -8.92 -13.51 2.74
C LEU A 34 -10.43 -13.25 2.71
N GLY A 35 -10.84 -12.13 3.29
CA GLY A 35 -12.18 -11.58 3.06
C GLY A 35 -12.41 -11.27 1.57
N ASP A 36 -13.67 -11.11 1.20
CA ASP A 36 -14.10 -10.67 -0.14
C ASP A 36 -13.80 -9.19 -0.43
N LYS A 37 -13.52 -8.41 0.61
CA LYS A 37 -13.14 -6.99 0.56
C LYS A 37 -11.65 -6.74 0.84
N GLU A 38 -10.90 -7.80 1.09
CA GLU A 38 -9.50 -7.71 1.53
C GLU A 38 -8.55 -8.10 0.40
N TRP A 39 -7.65 -7.21 0.01
CA TRP A 39 -6.51 -7.58 -0.83
C TRP A 39 -5.23 -7.58 0.00
N ARG A 40 -4.47 -8.68 -0.06
CA ARG A 40 -3.21 -8.82 0.68
C ARG A 40 -2.15 -9.56 -0.12
N ARG A 41 -1.01 -8.94 -0.34
CA ARG A 41 0.11 -9.53 -1.11
C ARG A 41 1.46 -9.17 -0.50
N LYS A 42 2.46 -10.02 -0.75
CA LYS A 42 3.86 -9.68 -0.50
C LYS A 42 4.42 -8.89 -1.66
N ILE A 43 5.33 -7.97 -1.40
CA ILE A 43 6.10 -7.30 -2.44
C ILE A 43 7.14 -8.28 -2.99
N GLN A 44 7.20 -8.37 -4.31
CA GLN A 44 8.16 -9.20 -5.03
C GLN A 44 8.39 -8.63 -6.43
N THR A 45 9.65 -8.44 -6.83
CA THR A 45 9.96 -8.02 -8.21
C THR A 45 9.75 -9.16 -9.21
N ALA A 46 9.72 -8.82 -10.49
CA ALA A 46 9.65 -9.81 -11.57
C ALA A 46 10.84 -10.80 -11.56
N SER A 47 12.02 -10.40 -11.05
CA SER A 47 13.18 -11.27 -10.87
C SER A 47 13.10 -12.16 -9.63
N GLY A 48 12.09 -11.97 -8.78
CA GLY A 48 11.82 -12.77 -7.60
C GLY A 48 12.38 -12.20 -6.29
N GLN A 49 12.99 -11.02 -6.30
CA GLN A 49 13.52 -10.36 -5.09
C GLN A 49 12.40 -10.05 -4.09
N THR A 50 12.62 -10.35 -2.81
CA THR A 50 11.61 -10.14 -1.74
C THR A 50 12.08 -9.29 -0.58
N LYS A 51 13.35 -8.87 -0.57
CA LYS A 51 13.94 -8.08 0.51
C LYS A 51 14.26 -6.68 0.02
N PHE A 52 13.78 -5.69 0.75
CA PHE A 52 13.83 -4.29 0.34
C PHE A 52 14.25 -3.40 1.51
N ARG A 53 14.88 -2.28 1.20
CA ARG A 53 14.91 -1.12 2.09
C ARG A 53 13.62 -0.33 1.94
N ILE A 54 13.29 0.49 2.92
CA ILE A 54 12.10 1.35 2.86
C ILE A 54 12.53 2.79 2.97
N LYS A 55 12.10 3.57 1.99
CA LYS A 55 12.35 5.01 1.89
C LYS A 55 11.00 5.72 2.00
N TYR A 56 10.92 6.78 2.81
CA TYR A 56 9.64 7.44 3.03
C TYR A 56 9.76 8.94 3.29
N TYR A 57 8.69 9.64 2.92
CA TYR A 57 8.34 10.94 3.46
C TYR A 57 7.29 10.76 4.55
N GLY A 58 7.48 11.47 5.67
CA GLY A 58 6.64 11.38 6.86
C GLY A 58 7.45 11.52 8.14
N LYS A 59 6.81 11.27 9.28
CA LYS A 59 7.44 11.19 10.60
C LYS A 59 7.05 9.88 11.31
N ARG A 60 7.79 9.53 12.35
CA ARG A 60 7.44 8.39 13.22
C ARG A 60 6.33 8.82 14.18
N HIS A 61 5.34 7.97 14.38
CA HIS A 61 4.25 8.27 15.30
C HIS A 61 4.78 8.32 16.75
N GLU A 62 4.38 9.33 17.52
CA GLU A 62 4.94 9.61 18.85
C GLU A 62 4.74 8.47 19.86
N LYS A 63 3.56 7.82 19.82
CA LYS A 63 3.22 6.69 20.72
C LYS A 63 3.54 5.32 20.14
N TYR A 64 3.72 5.25 18.82
CA TYR A 64 3.91 4.01 18.06
C TYR A 64 5.09 4.22 17.14
N PRO A 65 6.33 4.27 17.68
CA PRO A 65 7.50 4.68 16.93
C PRO A 65 7.85 3.74 15.77
N GLU A 66 7.16 2.60 15.61
CA GLU A 66 7.14 1.65 14.48
C GLU A 66 6.31 2.15 13.26
N VAL A 67 5.36 3.06 13.47
CA VAL A 67 4.44 3.56 12.44
C VAL A 67 4.96 4.85 11.79
N ILE A 68 4.91 4.90 10.46
CA ILE A 68 5.11 6.09 9.63
C ILE A 68 3.76 6.78 9.49
N VAL A 69 3.73 8.08 9.76
CA VAL A 69 2.56 8.95 9.52
C VAL A 69 2.97 10.16 8.67
N GLY A 70 1.98 10.82 8.07
CA GLY A 70 2.19 12.10 7.39
C GLY A 70 2.75 13.18 8.31
N THR A 71 3.15 14.30 7.71
CA THR A 71 3.49 15.52 8.46
C THR A 71 2.37 16.54 8.33
N ASP A 72 2.52 17.67 9.02
CA ASP A 72 1.58 18.79 8.92
C ASP A 72 1.58 19.41 7.51
N PHE A 73 2.63 19.15 6.70
CA PHE A 73 2.70 19.59 5.31
C PHE A 73 1.95 18.67 4.36
N ALA A 74 2.10 17.34 4.46
CA ALA A 74 1.46 16.40 3.54
C ALA A 74 1.34 14.97 4.11
N PRO A 75 0.42 14.15 3.56
CA PRO A 75 0.36 12.71 3.80
C PRO A 75 1.68 11.97 3.51
N SER A 76 1.80 10.78 4.09
CA SER A 76 2.97 9.91 3.92
C SER A 76 3.14 9.45 2.46
N LEU A 77 4.39 9.22 2.07
CA LEU A 77 4.76 8.68 0.76
C LEU A 77 5.86 7.66 0.96
N ILE A 78 5.67 6.44 0.46
CA ILE A 78 6.45 5.28 0.91
C ILE A 78 6.85 4.43 -0.29
N PHE A 79 8.13 4.09 -0.35
CA PHE A 79 8.74 3.25 -1.38
C PHE A 79 9.48 2.07 -0.77
N ALA A 80 9.41 0.93 -1.45
CA ALA A 80 10.38 -0.15 -1.29
C ALA A 80 11.54 0.10 -2.26
N VAL A 81 12.77 -0.10 -1.81
CA VAL A 81 13.97 0.06 -2.63
C VAL A 81 14.63 -1.31 -2.77
N ASP A 82 14.74 -1.79 -3.99
CA ASP A 82 15.45 -3.03 -4.31
C ASP A 82 16.93 -2.86 -3.96
N THR A 83 17.46 -3.74 -3.09
CA THR A 83 18.84 -3.62 -2.61
C THR A 83 19.89 -4.06 -3.61
N ILE A 84 19.49 -4.70 -4.71
CA ILE A 84 20.35 -5.16 -5.79
C ILE A 84 20.40 -4.11 -6.89
N THR A 85 19.24 -3.62 -7.35
CA THR A 85 19.17 -2.71 -8.50
C THR A 85 19.10 -1.23 -8.10
N GLY A 86 18.62 -0.93 -6.89
CA GLY A 86 18.30 0.43 -6.44
C GLY A 86 16.96 0.94 -6.95
N ASP A 87 16.18 0.12 -7.68
CA ASP A 87 14.88 0.53 -8.19
C ASP A 87 13.88 0.77 -7.05
N GLU A 88 13.07 1.81 -7.20
CA GLU A 88 12.03 2.17 -6.25
C GLU A 88 10.68 1.63 -6.71
N ILE A 89 9.97 0.97 -5.80
CA ILE A 89 8.59 0.49 -5.99
C ILE A 89 7.71 1.31 -5.06
N LEU A 90 6.75 2.05 -5.63
CA LEU A 90 5.78 2.81 -4.85
C LEU A 90 4.90 1.85 -4.02
N LEU A 91 4.87 2.02 -2.70
CA LEU A 91 4.01 1.23 -1.81
C LEU A 91 2.75 1.98 -1.41
N PHE A 92 2.83 3.30 -1.27
CA PHE A 92 1.69 4.15 -0.93
C PHE A 92 2.03 5.63 -1.17
N ASP A 93 1.07 6.38 -1.70
CA ASP A 93 1.11 7.84 -1.81
C ASP A 93 -0.21 8.39 -1.25
N GLY A 94 -0.17 8.90 -0.02
CA GLY A 94 -1.37 9.41 0.65
C GLY A 94 -1.96 10.68 0.01
N CYS A 95 -1.27 11.32 -0.94
CA CYS A 95 -1.84 12.42 -1.72
C CYS A 95 -2.61 11.93 -2.95
N LYS A 96 -2.57 10.63 -3.27
CA LYS A 96 -3.13 10.07 -4.52
C LYS A 96 -3.98 8.82 -4.35
N HIS A 97 -3.72 8.03 -3.31
CA HIS A 97 -4.36 6.73 -3.11
C HIS A 97 -5.22 6.74 -1.86
N GLY A 98 -6.28 5.93 -1.88
CA GLY A 98 -7.34 5.93 -0.90
C GLY A 98 -8.50 6.83 -1.29
N TYR A 99 -9.67 6.54 -0.72
CA TYR A 99 -10.90 7.27 -1.05
C TYR A 99 -10.78 8.78 -0.79
N ASN A 100 -10.27 9.16 0.39
CA ASN A 100 -10.12 10.56 0.79
C ASN A 100 -9.25 11.35 -0.20
N ALA A 101 -8.08 10.82 -0.59
CA ALA A 101 -7.21 11.50 -1.54
C ALA A 101 -7.83 11.64 -2.95
N MET A 102 -8.72 10.72 -3.33
CA MET A 102 -9.38 10.74 -4.63
C MET A 102 -10.62 11.66 -4.67
N PHE A 103 -11.33 11.80 -3.55
CA PHE A 103 -12.68 12.38 -3.56
C PHE A 103 -12.98 13.42 -2.46
N CYS A 104 -12.18 13.49 -1.40
CA CYS A 104 -12.44 14.36 -0.24
C CYS A 104 -11.39 15.46 -0.10
N ASP A 105 -10.11 15.10 -0.19
CA ASP A 105 -9.00 15.96 0.15
C ASP A 105 -8.34 16.55 -1.11
N VAL A 106 -8.12 17.87 -1.08
CA VAL A 106 -7.39 18.59 -2.12
C VAL A 106 -5.99 18.89 -1.63
N PHE A 107 -4.99 18.42 -2.37
CA PHE A 107 -3.59 18.70 -2.12
C PHE A 107 -3.04 19.68 -3.16
N SER A 108 -2.20 20.62 -2.71
CA SER A 108 -1.51 21.54 -3.61
C SER A 108 -0.44 20.82 -4.45
N GLU A 109 0.01 21.45 -5.54
CA GLU A 109 1.09 20.88 -6.34
C GLU A 109 2.38 20.70 -5.52
N GLU A 110 2.66 21.63 -4.61
CA GLU A 110 3.80 21.56 -3.69
C GLU A 110 3.66 20.37 -2.74
N GLN A 111 2.49 20.13 -2.15
CA GLN A 111 2.26 18.97 -1.28
C GLN A 111 2.43 17.64 -2.05
N ILE A 112 2.10 17.61 -3.34
CA ILE A 112 2.24 16.41 -4.16
C ILE A 112 3.70 16.18 -4.58
N LYS A 113 4.40 17.24 -5.02
CA LYS A 113 5.71 17.19 -5.69
C LYS A 113 6.89 17.43 -4.76
N GLU A 114 6.75 18.26 -3.73
CA GLU A 114 7.83 18.72 -2.85
C GLU A 114 7.86 17.96 -1.51
N ARG A 115 7.75 16.63 -1.60
CA ARG A 115 7.92 15.72 -0.45
C ARG A 115 9.32 15.10 -0.51
N PRO A 116 10.31 15.60 0.25
CA PRO A 116 11.63 15.01 0.29
C PRO A 116 11.56 13.61 0.91
N VAL A 117 11.73 12.58 0.09
CA VAL A 117 11.62 11.19 0.52
C VAL A 117 12.96 10.72 1.11
N ASP A 118 13.57 11.46 2.02
CA ASP A 118 14.97 11.22 2.40
C ASP A 118 15.13 10.30 3.62
N ASN A 119 14.03 9.94 4.29
CA ASN A 119 14.10 9.06 5.45
C ASN A 119 14.24 7.61 5.02
N ILE A 120 15.18 6.90 5.65
CA ILE A 120 15.32 5.45 5.56
C ILE A 120 14.73 4.84 6.82
N TYR A 121 13.84 3.88 6.63
CA TYR A 121 13.24 3.17 7.74
C TYR A 121 14.22 2.13 8.30
N ALA A 122 14.38 2.12 9.62
CA ALA A 122 15.04 1.06 10.36
C ALA A 122 14.19 0.68 11.58
N ASP A 123 14.22 -0.60 11.95
CA ASP A 123 13.57 -1.05 13.17
C ASP A 123 14.34 -0.63 14.43
N ALA A 124 13.80 -0.93 15.62
CA ALA A 124 14.41 -0.55 16.90
C ALA A 124 15.80 -1.17 17.15
N THR A 125 16.18 -2.20 16.39
CA THR A 125 17.51 -2.84 16.46
C THR A 125 18.46 -2.35 15.37
N GLY A 126 17.98 -1.49 14.47
CA GLY A 126 18.75 -0.93 13.36
C GLY A 126 18.72 -1.75 12.07
N ASN A 127 17.87 -2.78 11.96
CA ASN A 127 17.71 -3.48 10.68
C ASN A 127 17.00 -2.57 9.68
N ASP A 128 17.52 -2.48 8.46
CA ASP A 128 16.96 -1.68 7.35
C ASP A 128 16.44 -2.55 6.19
N LEU A 129 16.47 -3.88 6.33
CA LEU A 129 16.12 -4.83 5.29
C LEU A 129 14.89 -5.65 5.68
N PHE A 130 13.86 -5.62 4.84
CA PHE A 130 12.57 -6.21 5.18
C PHE A 130 11.94 -7.01 4.04
N GLU A 131 11.21 -8.07 4.40
CA GLU A 131 10.12 -8.56 3.57
C GLU A 131 8.86 -7.73 3.84
N ILE A 132 8.14 -7.35 2.78
CA ILE A 132 7.02 -6.39 2.89
C ILE A 132 5.72 -7.06 2.49
N VAL A 133 4.67 -6.85 3.27
CA VAL A 133 3.29 -7.24 2.96
C VAL A 133 2.40 -6.00 2.99
N VAL A 134 1.63 -5.80 1.92
CA VAL A 134 0.62 -4.75 1.84
C VAL A 134 -0.76 -5.40 1.94
N CYS A 135 -1.62 -4.81 2.76
CA CYS A 135 -3.00 -5.20 2.94
C CYS A 135 -3.89 -3.97 2.73
N ILE A 136 -4.91 -4.08 1.90
CA ILE A 136 -5.93 -3.06 1.75
C ILE A 136 -7.31 -3.66 2.02
N PHE A 137 -8.23 -2.81 2.48
CA PHE A 137 -9.64 -3.14 2.61
C PHE A 137 -10.47 -2.14 1.80
N ASN A 138 -11.34 -2.68 0.95
CA ASN A 138 -12.34 -1.92 0.21
C ASN A 138 -13.70 -2.14 0.88
N GLY A 139 -14.11 -1.25 1.77
CA GLY A 139 -15.45 -1.29 2.37
C GLY A 139 -16.52 -0.86 1.39
N MET A 140 -16.19 0.02 0.43
CA MET A 140 -17.11 0.53 -0.57
C MET A 140 -17.59 -0.52 -1.59
N GLU A 141 -18.90 -0.56 -1.79
CA GLU A 141 -19.50 -1.27 -2.91
C GLU A 141 -19.32 -0.46 -4.21
N ALA A 142 -19.29 -1.16 -5.35
CA ALA A 142 -19.10 -0.58 -6.68
C ALA A 142 -20.06 0.57 -7.06
N GLY A 143 -21.23 0.66 -6.41
CA GLY A 143 -22.24 1.70 -6.62
C GLY A 143 -22.16 2.89 -5.64
N GLU A 144 -21.23 2.86 -4.69
CA GLU A 144 -21.06 3.91 -3.67
C GLU A 144 -19.99 4.93 -4.05
N LEU A 145 -19.24 4.69 -5.14
CA LEU A 145 -18.26 5.65 -5.64
C LEU A 145 -18.94 6.98 -6.02
N PRO A 146 -18.39 8.13 -5.58
CA PRO A 146 -18.95 9.42 -5.92
C PRO A 146 -18.76 9.71 -7.42
N GLY A 147 -19.82 10.22 -8.01
CA GLY A 147 -19.87 10.53 -9.44
C GLY A 147 -20.41 9.40 -10.31
N VAL A 148 -20.64 9.72 -11.58
CA VAL A 148 -21.07 8.77 -12.61
C VAL A 148 -20.00 8.79 -13.68
N ALA A 149 -19.59 7.59 -14.12
CA ALA A 149 -18.62 7.50 -15.21
C ALA A 149 -19.19 8.16 -16.46
N ASP A 150 -18.37 8.94 -17.16
CA ASP A 150 -18.77 9.58 -18.42
C ASP A 150 -18.94 8.55 -19.54
N GLU A 151 -19.28 9.01 -20.75
CA GLU A 151 -19.46 8.14 -21.92
C GLU A 151 -18.22 7.31 -22.30
N ASN A 152 -17.04 7.70 -21.82
CA ASN A 152 -15.78 6.99 -22.01
C ASN A 152 -15.40 6.11 -20.82
N GLY A 153 -16.26 6.00 -19.80
CA GLY A 153 -15.99 5.21 -18.59
C GLY A 153 -15.03 5.88 -17.61
N LEU A 154 -14.85 7.21 -17.70
CA LEU A 154 -13.95 7.97 -16.83
C LEU A 154 -14.71 8.61 -15.67
N ILE A 155 -14.08 8.64 -14.50
CA ILE A 155 -14.57 9.32 -13.30
C ILE A 155 -13.70 10.54 -13.04
N GLU A 156 -14.33 11.67 -12.74
CA GLU A 156 -13.66 12.89 -12.31
C GLU A 156 -13.31 12.80 -10.82
N LEU A 157 -12.05 13.05 -10.48
CA LEU A 157 -11.53 13.10 -9.12
C LEU A 157 -11.66 14.52 -8.54
N ILE A 158 -11.44 14.66 -7.23
CA ILE A 158 -11.56 15.95 -6.53
C ILE A 158 -10.60 17.03 -7.06
N ASN A 159 -9.48 16.63 -7.66
CA ASN A 159 -8.51 17.52 -8.29
C ASN A 159 -8.85 17.89 -9.75
N GLY A 160 -10.01 17.47 -10.27
CA GLY A 160 -10.47 17.71 -11.63
C GLY A 160 -9.85 16.80 -12.70
N SER A 161 -8.92 15.91 -12.34
CA SER A 161 -8.42 14.89 -13.27
C SER A 161 -9.47 13.80 -13.51
N ARG A 162 -9.35 13.08 -14.62
CA ARG A 162 -10.27 11.99 -14.99
C ARG A 162 -9.49 10.69 -15.22
N ILE A 163 -9.91 9.62 -14.56
CA ILE A 163 -9.29 8.30 -14.67
C ILE A 163 -10.34 7.20 -14.90
N PRO A 164 -9.97 6.03 -15.46
CA PRO A 164 -10.92 4.95 -15.67
C PRO A 164 -11.58 4.48 -14.36
N LEU A 165 -12.88 4.18 -14.41
CA LEU A 165 -13.63 3.66 -13.25
C LEU A 165 -12.96 2.42 -12.62
N GLU A 166 -12.40 1.54 -13.45
CA GLU A 166 -11.69 0.34 -12.95
C GLU A 166 -10.41 0.69 -12.19
N GLU A 167 -9.74 1.79 -12.52
CA GLU A 167 -8.59 2.27 -11.77
C GLU A 167 -9.02 2.87 -10.43
N VAL A 168 -10.10 3.63 -10.39
CA VAL A 168 -10.70 4.13 -9.15
C VAL A 168 -11.00 2.97 -8.20
N ARG A 169 -11.68 1.91 -8.67
CA ARG A 169 -12.05 0.75 -7.85
C ARG A 169 -10.86 0.03 -7.21
N ARG A 170 -9.69 0.13 -7.82
CA ARG A 170 -8.46 -0.54 -7.37
C ARG A 170 -7.65 0.33 -6.40
N ASN A 171 -7.85 1.64 -6.42
CA ASN A 171 -7.02 2.60 -5.70
C ASN A 171 -7.78 3.46 -4.67
N ALA A 172 -9.12 3.51 -4.72
CA ALA A 172 -9.98 4.20 -3.76
C ALA A 172 -10.36 3.27 -2.58
N PHE A 173 -9.37 2.69 -1.92
CA PHE A 173 -9.57 1.83 -0.76
C PHE A 173 -9.78 2.64 0.53
N ASP A 174 -10.44 2.03 1.51
CA ASP A 174 -10.80 2.69 2.78
C ASP A 174 -9.71 2.52 3.83
N THR A 175 -8.88 1.49 3.70
CA THR A 175 -7.84 1.22 4.68
C THR A 175 -6.64 0.58 4.02
N ILE A 176 -5.45 0.99 4.46
CA ILE A 176 -4.19 0.33 4.10
C ILE A 176 -3.35 0.03 5.34
N PHE A 177 -2.82 -1.19 5.37
CA PHE A 177 -1.77 -1.60 6.28
C PHE A 177 -0.54 -2.03 5.49
N ILE A 178 0.63 -1.58 5.93
CA ILE A 178 1.91 -2.09 5.45
C ILE A 178 2.63 -2.71 6.63
N THR A 179 2.93 -4.00 6.52
CA THR A 179 3.74 -4.72 7.50
C THR A 179 5.06 -5.13 6.91
N VAL A 180 6.07 -5.19 7.77
CA VAL A 180 7.45 -5.50 7.40
C VAL A 180 7.99 -6.53 8.35
N THR A 181 8.69 -7.53 7.83
CA THR A 181 9.35 -8.57 8.61
C THR A 181 10.85 -8.44 8.46
N ASN A 182 11.55 -8.25 9.58
CA ASN A 182 13.01 -8.09 9.62
C ASN A 182 13.72 -9.47 9.49
N PRO A 183 15.06 -9.52 9.39
CA PRO A 183 15.81 -10.78 9.26
C PRO A 183 15.67 -11.72 10.47
N ASP A 184 15.36 -11.17 11.65
CA ASP A 184 15.11 -11.93 12.88
C ASP A 184 13.69 -12.54 12.93
N GLY A 185 12.86 -12.26 11.91
CA GLY A 185 11.48 -12.74 11.80
C GLY A 185 10.46 -11.92 12.60
N ILE A 186 10.86 -10.78 13.17
CA ILE A 186 9.97 -9.87 13.88
C ILE A 186 9.19 -9.04 12.86
N THR A 187 7.87 -8.97 13.04
CA THR A 187 6.99 -8.23 12.15
C THR A 187 6.50 -6.95 12.81
N TYR A 188 6.58 -5.84 12.08
CA TYR A 188 6.11 -4.52 12.48
C TYR A 188 5.04 -4.03 11.52
N MET A 189 4.04 -3.31 12.04
CA MET A 189 3.13 -2.51 11.23
C MET A 189 3.73 -1.12 11.09
N ILE A 190 4.06 -0.73 9.87
CA ILE A 190 4.72 0.56 9.59
C ILE A 190 3.77 1.58 8.97
N VAL A 191 2.60 1.15 8.51
CA VAL A 191 1.52 2.01 8.02
C VAL A 191 0.20 1.43 8.49
N SER A 192 -0.68 2.31 8.94
CA SER A 192 -2.04 2.00 9.38
C SER A 192 -2.89 3.24 9.13
N GLU A 193 -3.46 3.35 7.94
CA GLU A 193 -4.24 4.53 7.52
C GLU A 193 -5.70 4.13 7.25
N GLU A 194 -6.62 4.91 7.81
CA GLU A 194 -8.05 4.92 7.48
C GLU A 194 -8.29 6.11 6.53
N LEU A 195 -8.88 5.84 5.38
CA LEU A 195 -8.88 6.69 4.20
C LEU A 195 -10.28 6.93 3.65
N ALA A 196 -11.34 6.62 4.40
CA ALA A 196 -12.74 6.86 4.05
C ALA A 196 -13.57 7.20 5.30
#